data_AF-A0A140D927-F1
#
_entry.id   AF-A0A140D927-F1
#
_cell.length_a   1.000
_cell.length_b   1.000
_cell.length_c   1.000
_cell.angle_alpha   90.00
_cell.angle_beta   90.00
_cell.angle_gamma   90.00
#
_symmetry.space_group_name_H-M   'P 1'
#
loop_
_entity.id
_entity.type
_entity.pdbx_description
1 polymer ?
#
loop_
_entity_poly.entity_id
_entity_poly.type
_entity_poly.pdbx_seq_one_letter_code
_entity_poly.pdbx_strand_id
1 'polypeptide(L)'
;MRKYNLSLLPLLCGLILAGCVASTTTLTPPPPKVVPTPQVVPPAPAQKLDDIKLVSAALIERLRGGRISVDNVTLDPNGQHAVGELEFNYDGFDVKNVGVTGYITAELAPGKIQAMLEGVILFKDIINRRTGVYFCTQYIVTQGHINITKSVVAGIPPDFPRVETFFIPEDKFKAAASSLLNYTDYYLFAIENAEPMSYGEGESKTGLTGNYYIMTFCKDRIYEEASLNMKVTEKPFGAGKTLADAISINDSGWRILIAGGKFAPGSSRYKFYVGVNYKQDAGGYLPEVVVGEFHNTKREYNPQAAAAQAAPAATQTAPATQAPAPAQSGEGPLALGQQYLNPVFPADVEIIQIRLKDLGLYTGKIDRDFGPLTRKALDAFNQQHGLPKGQWSMGVQKALFQGTGQ
;
A
#
# COMPACT_ATOMS: atom_id res chain seq x y z
N MET A 1 24.56 31.60 50.78
CA MET A 1 24.19 32.17 49.47
C MET A 1 23.46 31.06 48.72
N ARG A 2 22.22 31.12 48.24
CA ARG A 2 21.22 32.17 48.04
C ARG A 2 19.86 31.45 48.13
N LYS A 3 18.94 31.98 48.95
CA LYS A 3 17.55 31.52 49.09
C LYS A 3 16.73 32.01 47.90
N TYR A 4 15.83 31.20 47.37
CA TYR A 4 14.61 31.68 46.70
C TYR A 4 13.42 30.82 47.15
N ASN A 5 12.53 31.48 47.89
CA ASN A 5 11.26 30.97 48.38
C ASN A 5 10.25 30.93 47.23
N LEU A 6 9.51 29.82 47.17
CA LEU A 6 8.28 29.66 46.40
C LEU A 6 7.15 30.36 47.18
N SER A 7 6.55 31.42 46.62
CA SER A 7 5.35 32.06 47.17
C SER A 7 4.19 31.84 46.21
N LEU A 8 3.29 30.94 46.60
CA LEU A 8 1.98 30.72 46.01
C LEU A 8 1.05 31.85 46.48
N LEU A 9 0.43 32.60 45.57
CA LEU A 9 -0.58 33.60 45.89
C LEU A 9 -1.94 33.12 45.34
N PRO A 10 -2.92 32.75 46.19
CA PRO A 10 -4.29 32.51 45.73
C PRO A 10 -5.07 33.84 45.76
N LEU A 11 -5.60 34.24 44.60
CA LEU A 11 -6.47 35.42 44.53
C LEU A 11 -7.92 35.02 44.88
N LEU A 12 -8.44 35.75 45.87
CA LEU A 12 -9.74 35.65 46.48
C LEU A 12 -10.77 36.50 45.70
N CYS A 13 -11.91 35.90 45.34
CA CYS A 13 -13.19 36.58 45.06
C CYS A 13 -14.25 35.64 45.62
N GLY A 14 -15.06 35.96 46.64
CA GLY A 14 -15.79 37.20 46.88
C GLY A 14 -17.28 36.89 46.78
N LEU A 15 -17.80 36.09 47.72
CA LEU A 15 -19.21 35.71 47.83
C LEU A 15 -20.02 36.89 48.40
N ILE A 16 -20.93 37.45 47.59
CA ILE A 16 -21.99 38.35 48.06
C ILE A 16 -23.33 37.66 47.75
N LEU A 17 -24.02 37.26 48.82
CA LEU A 17 -25.41 36.83 48.80
C LEU A 17 -26.31 38.08 48.79
N ALA A 18 -26.96 38.36 47.66
CA ALA A 18 -28.12 39.23 47.60
C ALA A 18 -29.22 38.49 46.83
N GLY A 19 -30.34 38.22 47.52
CA GLY A 19 -31.49 37.54 46.95
C GLY A 19 -32.16 38.38 45.87
N CYS A 20 -32.48 37.74 44.75
CA CYS A 20 -33.45 38.25 43.79
C CYS A 20 -34.58 37.24 43.63
N VAL A 21 -35.79 37.78 43.84
CA VAL A 21 -37.10 37.16 43.67
C VAL A 21 -37.24 36.68 42.22
N ALA A 22 -37.64 35.42 42.03
CA ALA A 22 -37.91 34.88 40.71
C ALA A 22 -39.18 35.52 40.12
N SER A 23 -39.01 36.51 39.25
CA SER A 23 -40.05 36.91 38.30
C SER A 23 -39.89 36.09 37.03
N THR A 24 -40.80 35.16 36.80
CA THR A 24 -40.92 34.39 35.56
C THR A 24 -41.42 35.29 34.43
N THR A 25 -40.51 35.95 33.72
CA THR A 25 -40.79 36.49 32.38
C THR A 25 -40.37 35.43 31.35
N THR A 26 -41.35 34.83 30.68
CA THR A 26 -41.12 33.92 29.55
C THR A 26 -40.55 34.71 28.37
N LEU A 27 -39.23 34.71 28.21
CA LEU A 27 -38.58 35.08 26.96
C LEU A 27 -38.65 33.89 26.01
N THR A 28 -39.51 33.97 24.99
CA THR A 28 -39.51 33.02 23.89
C THR A 28 -38.22 33.18 23.08
N PRO A 29 -37.44 32.11 22.87
CA PRO A 29 -36.27 32.18 21.99
C PRO A 29 -36.73 32.50 20.56
N PRO A 30 -35.99 33.34 19.81
CA PRO A 30 -36.29 33.57 18.40
C PRO A 30 -36.23 32.23 17.65
N PRO A 31 -37.11 32.02 16.65
CA PRO A 31 -37.15 30.78 15.90
C PRO A 31 -35.78 30.52 15.24
N PRO A 32 -35.32 29.26 15.23
CA PRO A 32 -34.05 28.91 14.59
C PRO A 32 -34.09 29.37 13.13
N LYS A 33 -33.07 30.14 12.71
CA LYS A 33 -32.85 30.41 11.29
C LYS A 33 -32.75 29.07 10.59
N VAL A 34 -33.73 28.75 9.75
CA VAL A 34 -33.68 27.61 8.86
C VAL A 34 -32.54 27.87 7.88
N VAL A 35 -31.35 27.35 8.19
CA VAL A 35 -30.26 27.31 7.22
C VAL A 35 -30.66 26.22 6.23
N PRO A 36 -30.93 26.56 4.95
CA PRO A 36 -31.26 25.54 3.97
C PRO A 36 -30.11 24.53 3.92
N THR A 37 -30.45 23.26 4.04
CA THR A 37 -29.49 22.17 3.89
C THR A 37 -28.81 22.34 2.53
N PRO A 38 -27.47 22.42 2.46
CA PRO A 38 -26.77 22.55 1.19
C PRO A 38 -27.24 21.45 0.25
N GLN A 39 -27.73 21.82 -0.94
CA GLN A 39 -28.10 20.83 -1.93
C GLN A 39 -26.83 20.23 -2.50
N VAL A 40 -26.72 18.90 -2.44
CA VAL A 40 -25.69 18.14 -3.13
C VAL A 40 -26.05 18.16 -4.61
N VAL A 41 -25.57 19.17 -5.34
CA VAL A 41 -25.66 19.20 -6.80
C VAL A 41 -24.38 18.57 -7.35
N PRO A 42 -24.46 17.40 -8.01
CA PRO A 42 -23.30 16.79 -8.63
C PRO A 42 -22.82 17.67 -9.79
N PRO A 43 -21.51 17.96 -9.92
CA PRO A 43 -20.99 18.64 -11.10
C PRO A 43 -21.19 17.78 -12.35
N ALA A 44 -21.14 18.43 -13.51
CA ALA A 44 -21.17 17.73 -14.78
C ALA A 44 -20.02 16.70 -14.87
N PRO A 45 -20.22 15.51 -15.47
CA PRO A 45 -19.19 14.47 -15.53
C PRO A 45 -17.85 14.92 -16.14
N ALA A 46 -17.88 15.83 -17.12
CA ALA A 46 -16.68 16.40 -17.73
C ALA A 46 -15.91 17.28 -16.75
N GLN A 47 -16.59 18.22 -16.09
CA GLN A 47 -15.99 19.09 -15.06
C GLN A 47 -15.40 18.27 -13.91
N LYS A 48 -16.13 17.25 -13.43
CA LYS A 48 -15.62 16.30 -12.43
C LYS A 48 -14.29 15.70 -12.86
N LEU A 49 -14.19 15.23 -14.11
CA LEU A 49 -12.97 14.59 -14.60
C LEU A 49 -11.81 15.59 -14.73
N ASP A 50 -12.08 16.82 -15.14
CA ASP A 50 -11.07 17.87 -15.28
C ASP A 50 -10.55 18.33 -13.91
N ASP A 51 -11.44 18.57 -12.95
CA ASP A 51 -11.04 18.94 -11.58
C ASP A 51 -10.13 17.88 -10.96
N ILE A 52 -10.50 16.59 -11.11
CA ILE A 52 -9.72 15.46 -10.59
C ILE A 52 -8.30 15.47 -11.17
N LYS A 53 -8.17 15.65 -12.49
CA LYS A 53 -6.86 15.67 -13.15
C LYS A 53 -6.01 16.85 -12.68
N LEU A 54 -6.58 18.05 -12.65
CA LEU A 54 -5.87 19.28 -12.30
C LEU A 54 -5.41 19.28 -10.84
N VAL A 55 -6.30 18.87 -9.91
CA VAL A 55 -5.95 18.75 -8.49
C VAL A 55 -4.89 17.68 -8.27
N SER A 56 -5.02 16.51 -8.92
CA SER A 56 -4.00 15.45 -8.80
C SER A 56 -2.64 15.92 -9.32
N ALA A 57 -2.62 16.63 -10.45
CA ALA A 57 -1.39 17.19 -11.01
C ALA A 57 -0.73 18.20 -10.07
N ALA A 58 -1.51 19.10 -9.45
CA ALA A 58 -0.98 20.08 -8.50
C ALA A 58 -0.37 19.42 -7.25
N LEU A 59 -0.98 18.35 -6.74
CA LEU A 59 -0.42 17.57 -5.63
C LEU A 59 0.88 16.87 -6.03
N ILE A 60 0.98 16.34 -7.26
CA ILE A 60 2.19 15.71 -7.78
C ILE A 60 3.34 16.73 -7.89
N GLU A 61 3.08 17.92 -8.42
CA GLU A 61 4.09 18.99 -8.48
C GLU A 61 4.59 19.38 -7.08
N ARG A 62 3.68 19.43 -6.11
CA ARG A 62 4.03 19.73 -4.72
C ARG A 62 4.85 18.62 -4.07
N LEU A 63 4.52 17.34 -4.32
CA LEU A 63 5.30 16.17 -3.86
C LEU A 63 6.73 16.16 -4.42
N ARG A 64 6.93 16.73 -5.62
CA ARG A 64 8.25 16.90 -6.24
C ARG A 64 9.04 18.11 -5.71
N GLY A 65 8.50 18.81 -4.71
CA GLY A 65 9.10 20.02 -4.15
C GLY A 65 8.91 21.28 -5.00
N GLY A 66 8.13 21.22 -6.08
CA GLY A 66 7.87 22.33 -6.99
C GLY A 66 6.82 23.33 -6.46
N ARG A 67 6.79 24.50 -7.09
CA ARG A 67 5.62 25.39 -7.05
C ARG A 67 4.55 24.83 -7.96
N ILE A 68 3.29 25.11 -7.66
CA ILE A 68 2.19 24.70 -8.52
C ILE A 68 2.17 25.59 -9.77
N SER A 69 2.34 24.95 -10.92
CA SER A 69 2.27 25.54 -12.25
C SER A 69 1.01 25.13 -13.02
N VAL A 70 0.16 24.28 -12.43
CA VAL A 70 -1.11 23.90 -13.05
C VAL A 70 -2.04 25.12 -13.18
N ASP A 71 -2.42 25.42 -14.42
CA ASP A 71 -3.33 26.53 -14.73
C ASP A 71 -4.64 26.42 -13.95
N ASN A 72 -5.11 27.56 -13.43
CA ASN A 72 -6.36 27.69 -12.67
C ASN A 72 -6.41 26.86 -11.38
N VAL A 73 -5.28 26.37 -10.86
CA VAL A 73 -5.20 25.69 -9.57
C VAL A 73 -4.32 26.47 -8.60
N THR A 74 -4.82 26.73 -7.40
CA THR A 74 -4.06 27.36 -6.31
C THR A 74 -4.15 26.54 -5.04
N LEU A 75 -3.08 26.59 -4.24
CA LEU A 75 -3.13 26.21 -2.82
C LEU A 75 -3.47 27.45 -2.01
N ASP A 76 -4.49 27.37 -1.16
CA ASP A 76 -4.85 28.47 -0.27
C ASP A 76 -3.72 28.73 0.72
N PRO A 77 -3.13 29.94 0.76
CA PRO A 77 -2.06 30.26 1.72
C PRO A 77 -2.48 30.12 3.19
N ASN A 78 -3.78 30.23 3.48
CA ASN A 78 -4.36 30.04 4.80
C ASN A 78 -4.95 28.63 4.99
N GLY A 79 -4.82 27.78 3.97
CA GLY A 79 -5.28 26.39 3.99
C GLY A 79 -4.40 25.47 4.83
N GLN A 80 -4.86 24.23 5.01
CA GLN A 80 -4.12 23.20 5.75
C GLN A 80 -3.49 22.21 4.77
N HIS A 81 -2.17 22.29 4.60
CA HIS A 81 -1.46 21.51 3.61
C HIS A 81 -0.32 20.70 4.25
N ALA A 82 -0.47 19.38 4.21
CA ALA A 82 0.56 18.39 4.55
C ALA A 82 0.84 17.55 3.30
N VAL A 83 1.58 18.12 2.36
CA VAL A 83 1.94 17.51 1.07
C VAL A 83 3.45 17.51 0.94
N GLY A 84 4.04 16.33 0.73
CA GLY A 84 5.49 16.14 0.74
C GLY A 84 5.97 15.47 2.03
N GLU A 85 7.19 14.96 1.98
CA GLU A 85 7.87 14.33 3.10
C GLU A 85 9.19 15.05 3.36
N LEU A 86 9.62 15.10 4.63
CA LEU A 86 10.81 15.86 5.02
C LEU A 86 12.10 15.29 4.39
N GLU A 87 12.18 13.95 4.29
CA GLU A 87 13.40 13.23 3.93
C GLU A 87 13.29 12.51 2.56
N PHE A 88 12.25 12.80 1.79
CA PHE A 88 12.05 12.19 0.48
C PHE A 88 11.40 13.14 -0.53
N ASN A 89 11.96 13.14 -1.74
CA ASN A 89 11.45 13.86 -2.87
C ASN A 89 11.03 12.87 -3.96
N TYR A 90 9.86 13.11 -4.55
CA TYR A 90 9.28 12.34 -5.65
C TYR A 90 9.83 12.75 -7.03
N ASP A 91 10.78 13.69 -7.07
CA ASP A 91 11.49 14.03 -8.30
C ASP A 91 12.25 12.81 -8.86
N GLY A 92 12.31 12.69 -10.18
CA GLY A 92 12.83 11.51 -10.87
C GLY A 92 11.92 10.27 -10.86
N PHE A 93 10.73 10.32 -10.24
CA PHE A 93 9.71 9.28 -10.35
C PHE A 93 8.62 9.64 -11.36
N ASP A 94 8.31 8.71 -12.26
CA ASP A 94 7.15 8.79 -13.12
C ASP A 94 5.88 8.43 -12.36
N VAL A 95 4.78 9.11 -12.68
CA VAL A 95 3.44 8.70 -12.26
C VAL A 95 2.99 7.53 -13.14
N LYS A 96 2.69 6.38 -12.52
CA LYS A 96 2.19 5.19 -13.23
C LYS A 96 0.68 5.05 -13.14
N ASN A 97 0.08 5.48 -12.04
CA ASN A 97 -1.37 5.48 -11.90
C ASN A 97 -1.82 6.56 -10.91
N VAL A 98 -2.99 7.13 -11.18
CA VAL A 98 -3.76 7.92 -10.22
C VAL A 98 -5.11 7.24 -10.08
N GLY A 99 -5.32 6.56 -8.95
CA GLY A 99 -6.57 5.88 -8.65
C GLY A 99 -7.45 6.78 -7.78
N VAL A 100 -8.66 7.09 -8.23
CA VAL A 100 -9.65 7.82 -7.41
C VAL A 100 -10.42 6.83 -6.56
N THR A 101 -10.38 7.01 -5.24
CA THR A 101 -11.11 6.16 -4.27
C THR A 101 -12.35 6.84 -3.74
N GLY A 102 -12.40 8.18 -3.75
CA GLY A 102 -13.53 8.95 -3.27
C GLY A 102 -13.66 10.28 -4.00
N TYR A 103 -14.89 10.69 -4.32
CA TYR A 103 -15.17 12.01 -4.86
C TYR A 103 -16.56 12.46 -4.45
N ILE A 104 -16.63 13.50 -3.63
CA ILE A 104 -17.89 14.04 -3.08
C ILE A 104 -17.93 15.53 -3.34
N THR A 105 -19.11 16.06 -3.69
CA THR A 105 -19.30 17.48 -3.94
C THR A 105 -20.50 18.04 -3.20
N ALA A 106 -20.47 19.34 -2.92
CA ALA A 106 -21.60 20.10 -2.38
C ALA A 106 -21.62 21.49 -3.01
N GLU A 107 -22.80 22.00 -3.36
CA GLU A 107 -22.93 23.38 -3.84
C GLU A 107 -23.01 24.33 -2.65
N LEU A 108 -22.08 25.28 -2.56
CA LEU A 108 -22.05 26.28 -1.48
C LEU A 108 -22.88 27.51 -1.84
N ALA A 109 -22.89 27.87 -3.12
CA ALA A 109 -23.65 28.96 -3.73
C ALA A 109 -23.70 28.71 -5.25
N PRO A 110 -24.61 29.38 -5.99
CA PRO A 110 -24.69 29.24 -7.44
C PRO A 110 -23.32 29.40 -8.12
N GLY A 111 -22.84 28.33 -8.77
CA GLY A 111 -21.55 28.32 -9.47
C GLY A 111 -20.30 28.21 -8.58
N LYS A 112 -20.49 27.92 -7.28
CA LYS A 112 -19.44 27.68 -6.29
C LYS A 112 -19.61 26.30 -5.66
N ILE A 113 -18.76 25.37 -6.05
CA ILE A 113 -18.83 23.97 -5.65
C ILE A 113 -17.67 23.67 -4.70
N GLN A 114 -17.95 23.03 -3.57
CA GLN A 114 -16.94 22.39 -2.75
C GLN A 114 -16.80 20.93 -3.19
N ALA A 115 -15.56 20.46 -3.32
CA ALA A 115 -15.26 19.08 -3.63
C ALA A 115 -14.27 18.50 -2.61
N MET A 116 -14.43 17.22 -2.33
CA MET A 116 -13.50 16.39 -1.58
C MET A 116 -13.09 15.23 -2.47
N LEU A 117 -11.79 15.11 -2.73
CA LEU A 117 -11.20 14.08 -3.57
C LEU A 117 -10.25 13.24 -2.73
N GLU A 118 -10.39 11.93 -2.86
CA GLU A 118 -9.52 10.95 -2.26
C GLU A 118 -9.01 9.99 -3.31
N GLY A 119 -7.77 9.56 -3.15
CA GLY A 119 -7.18 8.62 -4.08
C GLY A 119 -5.79 8.17 -3.70
N VAL A 120 -5.18 7.47 -4.64
CA VAL A 120 -3.82 6.97 -4.56
C VAL A 120 -3.03 7.40 -5.77
N ILE A 121 -1.75 7.73 -5.57
CA ILE A 121 -0.81 8.00 -6.66
C ILE A 121 0.31 6.98 -6.55
N LEU A 122 0.56 6.25 -7.64
CA LEU A 122 1.61 5.25 -7.72
C LEU A 122 2.76 5.78 -8.58
N PHE A 123 3.97 5.70 -8.05
CA PHE A 123 5.19 6.22 -8.64
C PHE A 123 6.16 5.09 -8.97
N LYS A 124 6.96 5.30 -10.01
CA LYS A 124 8.04 4.40 -10.38
C LYS A 124 9.18 5.16 -11.06
N ASP A 125 10.43 4.86 -10.72
CA ASP A 125 11.59 5.49 -11.34
C ASP A 125 12.23 4.64 -12.47
N ILE A 126 13.31 5.16 -13.04
CA ILE A 126 14.05 4.55 -14.16
C ILE A 126 14.71 3.21 -13.80
N ILE A 127 15.06 2.99 -12.54
CA ILE A 127 15.62 1.71 -12.06
C ILE A 127 14.52 0.79 -11.50
N ASN A 128 13.25 1.07 -11.82
CA ASN A 128 12.08 0.30 -11.41
C ASN A 128 11.82 0.24 -9.89
N ARG A 129 12.33 1.20 -9.10
CA ARG A 129 11.88 1.39 -7.73
C ARG A 129 10.45 1.94 -7.71
N ARG A 130 9.67 1.59 -6.70
CA ARG A 130 8.25 1.92 -6.58
C ARG A 130 7.93 2.54 -5.23
N THR A 131 7.03 3.52 -5.23
CA THR A 131 6.45 4.08 -4.01
C THR A 131 5.02 4.52 -4.33
N GLY A 132 4.20 4.65 -3.31
CA GLY A 132 2.80 5.04 -3.45
C GLY A 132 2.39 5.95 -2.31
N VAL A 133 1.46 6.85 -2.61
CA VAL A 133 0.85 7.72 -1.61
C VAL A 133 -0.65 7.66 -1.70
N TYR A 134 -1.29 7.76 -0.55
CA TYR A 134 -2.70 8.08 -0.42
C TYR A 134 -2.83 9.59 -0.26
N PHE A 135 -3.84 10.18 -0.90
CA PHE A 135 -4.12 11.59 -0.75
C PHE A 135 -5.60 11.82 -0.45
N CYS A 136 -5.85 12.86 0.34
CA CYS A 136 -7.16 13.39 0.63
C CYS A 136 -7.08 14.91 0.52
N THR A 137 -7.97 15.50 -0.28
CA THR A 137 -7.94 16.94 -0.57
C THR A 137 -9.33 17.53 -0.62
N GLN A 138 -9.47 18.74 -0.10
CA GLN A 138 -10.68 19.56 -0.18
C GLN A 138 -10.37 20.82 -0.96
N TYR A 139 -11.27 21.18 -1.86
CA TYR A 139 -11.10 22.35 -2.71
C TYR A 139 -12.44 22.98 -3.08
N ILE A 140 -12.37 24.23 -3.54
CA ILE A 140 -13.52 24.99 -4.02
C ILE A 140 -13.30 25.31 -5.49
N VAL A 141 -14.32 25.02 -6.30
CA VAL A 141 -14.38 25.36 -7.72
C VAL A 141 -15.29 26.57 -7.90
N THR A 142 -14.80 27.63 -8.53
CA THR A 142 -15.57 28.84 -8.84
C THR A 142 -15.15 29.36 -10.20
N GLN A 143 -16.10 29.43 -11.15
CA GLN A 143 -15.83 29.92 -12.51
C GLN A 143 -14.62 29.24 -13.21
N GLY A 144 -14.42 27.95 -12.96
CA GLY A 144 -13.29 27.19 -13.52
C GLY A 144 -11.95 27.34 -12.76
N HIS A 145 -11.89 28.19 -11.73
CA HIS A 145 -10.74 28.26 -10.82
C HIS A 145 -10.90 27.29 -9.66
N ILE A 146 -9.85 26.56 -9.35
CA ILE A 146 -9.77 25.57 -8.27
C ILE A 146 -8.86 26.10 -7.17
N ASN A 147 -9.43 26.35 -5.99
CA ASN A 147 -8.66 26.69 -4.79
C ASN A 147 -8.65 25.50 -3.81
N ILE A 148 -7.50 24.85 -3.67
CA ILE A 148 -7.30 23.75 -2.72
C ILE A 148 -7.15 24.33 -1.33
N THR A 149 -8.09 24.03 -0.45
CA THR A 149 -8.16 24.60 0.92
C THR A 149 -7.59 23.65 1.97
N LYS A 150 -7.59 22.34 1.69
CA LYS A 150 -6.92 21.34 2.50
C LYS A 150 -6.33 20.26 1.63
N SER A 151 -5.13 19.78 1.96
CA SER A 151 -4.54 18.63 1.28
C SER A 151 -3.62 17.87 2.21
N VAL A 152 -3.84 16.57 2.32
CA VAL A 152 -2.99 15.65 3.08
C VAL A 152 -2.55 14.55 2.15
N VAL A 153 -1.25 14.26 2.14
CA VAL A 153 -0.68 13.11 1.44
C VAL A 153 0.11 12.29 2.44
N ALA A 154 -0.12 10.98 2.43
CA ALA A 154 0.56 10.02 3.29
C ALA A 154 1.11 8.87 2.46
N GLY A 155 2.30 8.41 2.81
CA GLY A 155 2.91 7.25 2.20
C GLY A 155 2.11 5.97 2.42
N ILE A 156 2.02 5.11 1.38
CA ILE A 156 1.40 3.79 1.49
C ILE A 156 2.50 2.74 1.63
N PRO A 157 2.58 2.01 2.75
CA PRO A 157 3.51 0.89 2.90
C PRO A 157 3.13 -0.26 1.95
N PRO A 158 4.10 -0.96 1.36
CA PRO A 158 3.82 -2.15 0.58
C PRO A 158 3.47 -3.32 1.50
N ASP A 159 2.47 -4.12 1.14
CA ASP A 159 2.20 -5.39 1.83
C ASP A 159 3.26 -6.45 1.48
N PHE A 160 3.69 -6.45 0.21
CA PHE A 160 4.67 -7.38 -0.36
C PHE A 160 5.72 -6.61 -1.16
N PRO A 161 6.75 -6.04 -0.48
CA PRO A 161 7.85 -5.39 -1.17
C PRO A 161 8.56 -6.39 -2.10
N ARG A 162 8.86 -5.95 -3.32
CA ARG A 162 9.68 -6.69 -4.28
C ARG A 162 11.13 -6.56 -3.89
N VAL A 163 11.85 -7.67 -4.00
CA VAL A 163 13.27 -7.72 -3.69
C VAL A 163 14.03 -8.37 -4.85
N GLU A 164 15.27 -7.92 -5.07
CA GLU A 164 16.21 -8.48 -6.05
C GLU A 164 17.52 -8.81 -5.35
N THR A 165 18.09 -9.99 -5.63
CA THR A 165 19.28 -10.49 -4.95
C THR A 165 20.42 -10.72 -5.94
N PHE A 166 21.61 -10.24 -5.58
CA PHE A 166 22.83 -10.31 -6.37
C PHE A 166 23.98 -10.92 -5.57
N PHE A 167 24.88 -11.62 -6.27
CA PHE A 167 26.06 -12.27 -5.71
C PHE A 167 27.31 -11.56 -6.22
N ILE A 168 27.98 -10.81 -5.36
CA ILE A 168 29.11 -9.95 -5.73
C ILE A 168 30.42 -10.52 -5.18
N PRO A 169 31.47 -10.71 -6.00
CA PRO A 169 32.80 -11.05 -5.51
C PRO A 169 33.33 -10.04 -4.49
N GLU A 170 33.95 -10.51 -3.40
CA GLU A 170 34.46 -9.67 -2.32
C GLU A 170 35.47 -8.62 -2.79
N ASP A 171 36.36 -8.98 -3.71
CA ASP A 171 37.39 -8.11 -4.29
C ASP A 171 36.78 -6.93 -5.06
N LYS A 172 35.77 -7.20 -5.89
CA LYS A 172 35.03 -6.14 -6.61
C LYS A 172 34.33 -5.19 -5.64
N PHE A 173 33.67 -5.72 -4.61
CA PHE A 173 33.00 -4.87 -3.62
C PHE A 173 33.99 -4.00 -2.84
N LYS A 174 35.08 -4.58 -2.33
CA LYS A 174 36.09 -3.83 -1.57
C LYS A 174 36.72 -2.72 -2.39
N ALA A 175 36.92 -2.92 -3.68
CA ALA A 175 37.44 -1.90 -4.59
C ALA A 175 36.49 -0.70 -4.74
N ALA A 176 35.17 -0.93 -4.71
CA ALA A 176 34.14 0.09 -4.93
C ALA A 176 33.52 0.65 -3.64
N ALA A 177 33.66 -0.01 -2.48
CA ALA A 177 32.88 0.28 -1.27
C ALA A 177 32.91 1.76 -0.83
N SER A 178 34.04 2.44 -1.01
CA SER A 178 34.19 3.86 -0.64
C SER A 178 33.42 4.85 -1.53
N SER A 179 33.00 4.44 -2.73
CA SER A 179 32.23 5.27 -3.67
C SER A 179 30.73 4.97 -3.67
N LEU A 180 30.27 3.98 -2.89
CA LEU A 180 28.85 3.61 -2.81
C LEU A 180 28.17 4.39 -1.69
N LEU A 181 27.46 5.47 -2.05
CA LEU A 181 26.93 6.43 -1.07
C LEU A 181 25.43 6.27 -0.85
N ASN A 182 24.69 5.96 -1.90
CA ASN A 182 23.23 5.87 -1.88
C ASN A 182 22.74 4.57 -2.54
N TYR A 183 21.44 4.30 -2.44
CA TYR A 183 20.84 3.07 -2.98
C TYR A 183 21.17 2.84 -4.46
N THR A 184 21.11 3.90 -5.26
CA THR A 184 21.33 3.83 -6.71
C THR A 184 22.76 3.38 -7.02
N ASP A 185 23.74 3.90 -6.29
CA ASP A 185 25.15 3.51 -6.46
C ASP A 185 25.33 2.01 -6.21
N TYR A 186 24.80 1.52 -5.08
CA TYR A 186 24.86 0.09 -4.74
C TYR A 186 24.15 -0.78 -5.79
N TYR A 187 22.98 -0.36 -6.26
CA TYR A 187 22.17 -1.14 -7.20
C TYR A 187 22.82 -1.24 -8.58
N LEU A 188 23.32 -0.12 -9.12
CA LEU A 188 24.02 -0.11 -10.40
C LEU A 188 25.32 -0.92 -10.31
N PHE A 189 26.08 -0.73 -9.22
CA PHE A 189 27.28 -1.53 -8.95
C PHE A 189 26.96 -3.03 -8.93
N ALA A 190 25.87 -3.44 -8.27
CA ALA A 190 25.47 -4.84 -8.21
C ALA A 190 25.09 -5.41 -9.58
N ILE A 191 24.34 -4.67 -10.40
CA ILE A 191 23.98 -5.09 -11.76
C ILE A 191 25.24 -5.32 -12.62
N GLU A 192 26.22 -4.44 -12.51
CA GLU A 192 27.44 -4.49 -13.33
C GLU A 192 28.43 -5.57 -12.89
N ASN A 193 28.48 -5.88 -11.59
CA ASN A 193 29.55 -6.67 -11.00
C ASN A 193 29.14 -8.06 -10.50
N ALA A 194 27.84 -8.37 -10.48
CA ALA A 194 27.32 -9.64 -10.02
C ALA A 194 27.78 -10.82 -10.89
N GLU A 195 28.01 -11.95 -10.22
CA GLU A 195 28.27 -13.20 -10.93
C GLU A 195 27.00 -13.72 -11.63
N PRO A 196 27.12 -14.20 -12.87
CA PRO A 196 26.02 -14.89 -13.53
C PRO A 196 25.70 -16.19 -12.77
N MET A 197 24.41 -16.45 -12.59
CA MET A 197 23.94 -17.64 -11.89
C MET A 197 23.55 -18.79 -12.83
N SER A 198 23.69 -18.62 -14.14
CA SER A 198 23.48 -19.66 -15.15
C SER A 198 24.80 -20.36 -15.45
N TYR A 199 24.91 -21.63 -15.08
CA TYR A 199 26.01 -22.49 -15.51
C TYR A 199 25.41 -23.65 -16.30
N GLY A 200 25.83 -23.80 -17.55
CA GLY A 200 25.32 -24.84 -18.46
C GLY A 200 25.74 -26.25 -18.03
N GLU A 201 25.07 -27.26 -18.59
CA GLU A 201 25.52 -28.66 -18.47
C GLU A 201 26.95 -28.79 -19.03
N GLY A 202 27.94 -28.86 -18.13
CA GLY A 202 29.34 -29.09 -18.52
C GLY A 202 30.37 -28.23 -17.76
N GLU A 203 29.96 -27.16 -17.10
CA GLU A 203 30.88 -26.30 -16.33
C GLU A 203 30.88 -26.68 -14.83
N SER A 204 32.05 -26.54 -14.18
CA SER A 204 32.47 -27.26 -12.97
C SER A 204 31.37 -27.50 -11.91
N LYS A 205 31.18 -28.78 -11.52
CA LYS A 205 30.33 -29.25 -10.40
C LYS A 205 30.72 -28.68 -9.02
N THR A 206 31.72 -27.82 -8.93
CA THR A 206 32.20 -27.18 -7.69
C THR A 206 31.76 -25.73 -7.52
N GLY A 207 31.28 -25.06 -8.58
CA GLY A 207 31.07 -23.60 -8.61
C GLY A 207 32.34 -22.79 -8.35
N LEU A 208 32.26 -21.46 -8.51
CA LEU A 208 33.30 -20.54 -8.05
C LEU A 208 33.14 -20.39 -6.53
N THR A 209 33.80 -21.27 -5.78
CA THR A 209 33.83 -21.12 -4.31
C THR A 209 34.77 -19.98 -3.96
N GLY A 210 34.25 -18.96 -3.27
CA GLY A 210 35.01 -17.76 -2.95
C GLY A 210 34.35 -16.95 -1.85
N ASN A 211 34.94 -15.81 -1.53
CA ASN A 211 34.30 -14.83 -0.66
C ASN A 211 33.38 -13.95 -1.52
N TYR A 212 32.12 -13.87 -1.10
CA TYR A 212 31.09 -13.09 -1.79
C TYR A 212 30.31 -12.25 -0.79
N TYR A 213 29.76 -11.15 -1.29
CA TYR A 213 28.67 -10.43 -0.68
C TYR A 213 27.35 -10.77 -1.39
N ILE A 214 26.36 -11.16 -0.62
CA ILE A 214 24.98 -11.30 -1.05
C ILE A 214 24.31 -9.96 -0.78
N MET A 215 23.85 -9.29 -1.83
CA MET A 215 23.16 -8.00 -1.74
C MET A 215 21.72 -8.15 -2.18
N THR A 216 20.78 -7.87 -1.29
CA THR A 216 19.34 -7.86 -1.58
C THR A 216 18.82 -6.44 -1.55
N PHE A 217 18.20 -6.01 -2.65
CA PHE A 217 17.65 -4.67 -2.84
C PHE A 217 16.14 -4.69 -2.74
N CYS A 218 15.57 -3.93 -1.82
CA CYS A 218 14.13 -3.67 -1.78
C CYS A 218 13.76 -2.65 -2.86
N LYS A 219 12.92 -3.05 -3.82
CA LYS A 219 12.46 -2.22 -4.94
C LYS A 219 11.22 -1.39 -4.58
N ASP A 220 10.65 -1.58 -3.40
CA ASP A 220 9.56 -0.77 -2.86
C ASP A 220 10.04 0.02 -1.65
N ARG A 221 9.59 1.27 -1.55
CA ARG A 221 9.92 2.11 -0.40
C ARG A 221 9.17 1.59 0.82
N ILE A 222 9.89 1.37 1.92
CA ILE A 222 9.32 0.96 3.20
C ILE A 222 9.68 2.00 4.28
N TYR A 223 8.75 2.26 5.19
CA TYR A 223 8.93 3.28 6.22
C TYR A 223 9.79 2.79 7.39
N GLU A 224 10.15 3.69 8.29
CA GLU A 224 11.14 3.42 9.35
C GLU A 224 10.67 2.33 10.32
N GLU A 225 9.38 2.29 10.60
CA GLU A 225 8.76 1.27 11.44
C GLU A 225 8.82 -0.12 10.81
N ALA A 226 8.85 -0.23 9.47
CA ALA A 226 8.87 -1.52 8.82
C ALA A 226 10.26 -2.19 8.90
N SER A 227 10.26 -3.49 9.18
CA SER A 227 11.48 -4.30 9.20
C SER A 227 11.60 -5.16 7.95
N LEU A 228 12.82 -5.24 7.42
CA LEU A 228 13.18 -6.12 6.31
C LEU A 228 14.47 -6.84 6.71
N ASN A 229 14.41 -8.17 6.77
CA ASN A 229 15.48 -9.02 7.29
C ASN A 229 15.88 -10.06 6.25
N MET A 230 17.17 -10.37 6.19
CA MET A 230 17.71 -11.43 5.33
C MET A 230 18.33 -12.53 6.19
N LYS A 231 18.03 -13.77 5.84
CA LYS A 231 18.66 -14.97 6.41
C LYS A 231 19.34 -15.75 5.29
N VAL A 232 20.61 -16.07 5.49
CA VAL A 232 21.37 -16.93 4.58
C VAL A 232 21.56 -18.29 5.24
N THR A 233 21.00 -19.35 4.66
CA THR A 233 20.88 -20.66 5.32
C THR A 233 21.20 -21.83 4.40
N GLU A 234 21.48 -22.99 5.00
CA GLU A 234 21.71 -24.25 4.28
C GLU A 234 20.43 -24.88 3.71
N LYS A 235 19.26 -24.51 4.25
CA LYS A 235 17.95 -25.01 3.79
C LYS A 235 17.02 -23.84 3.42
N PRO A 236 15.99 -24.09 2.58
CA PRO A 236 15.04 -23.07 2.18
C PRO A 236 14.26 -22.47 3.37
N PHE A 237 13.65 -21.30 3.14
CA PHE A 237 12.72 -20.62 4.05
C PHE A 237 13.34 -20.28 5.41
N GLY A 238 14.63 -19.97 5.41
CA GLY A 238 15.38 -19.62 6.63
C GLY A 238 15.56 -20.78 7.61
N ALA A 239 15.36 -22.03 7.17
CA ALA A 239 15.57 -23.21 7.99
C ALA A 239 17.06 -23.63 8.02
N GLY A 240 17.46 -24.35 9.08
CA GLY A 240 18.81 -24.89 9.21
C GLY A 240 19.83 -23.90 9.77
N LYS A 241 21.11 -24.16 9.53
CA LYS A 241 22.20 -23.35 10.05
C LYS A 241 22.29 -22.01 9.30
N THR A 242 22.46 -20.92 10.05
CA THR A 242 22.80 -19.60 9.49
C THR A 242 24.23 -19.61 8.99
N LEU A 243 24.43 -19.23 7.74
CA LEU A 243 25.72 -19.22 7.04
C LEU A 243 26.40 -17.86 7.08
N ALA A 244 25.63 -16.78 7.16
CA ALA A 244 26.11 -15.42 7.29
C ALA A 244 25.05 -14.52 7.93
N ASP A 245 25.51 -13.56 8.71
CA ASP A 245 24.67 -12.49 9.26
C ASP A 245 24.51 -11.37 8.24
N ALA A 246 23.31 -10.79 8.21
CA ALA A 246 22.97 -9.69 7.32
C ALA A 246 22.91 -8.37 8.07
N ILE A 247 23.44 -7.31 7.46
CA ILE A 247 23.20 -5.93 7.87
C ILE A 247 22.19 -5.27 6.93
N SER A 248 21.55 -4.19 7.41
CA SER A 248 20.60 -3.40 6.63
C SER A 248 21.09 -1.96 6.49
N ILE A 249 21.07 -1.45 5.26
CA ILE A 249 21.29 -0.04 4.93
C ILE A 249 19.93 0.57 4.61
N ASN A 250 19.66 1.76 5.17
CA ASN A 250 18.48 2.55 4.89
C ASN A 250 18.89 3.85 4.19
N ASP A 251 18.34 4.07 3.00
CA ASP A 251 18.47 5.31 2.23
C ASP A 251 17.06 5.87 1.98
N SER A 252 16.59 6.79 2.83
CA SER A 252 15.26 7.41 2.75
C SER A 252 14.09 6.44 2.52
N GLY A 253 14.12 5.25 3.15
CA GLY A 253 13.07 4.24 2.99
C GLY A 253 13.41 3.12 2.00
N TRP A 254 14.51 3.23 1.26
CA TRP A 254 15.03 2.16 0.41
C TRP A 254 15.98 1.28 1.22
N ARG A 255 15.72 -0.03 1.25
CA ARG A 255 16.54 -0.98 2.01
C ARG A 255 17.47 -1.80 1.13
N ILE A 256 18.70 -1.95 1.60
CA ILE A 256 19.68 -2.89 1.07
C ILE A 256 20.11 -3.82 2.20
N LEU A 257 20.03 -5.12 1.97
CA LEU A 257 20.51 -6.12 2.91
C LEU A 257 21.81 -6.72 2.39
N ILE A 258 22.85 -6.78 3.21
CA ILE A 258 24.17 -7.26 2.80
C ILE A 258 24.64 -8.33 3.77
N ALA A 259 25.02 -9.50 3.25
CA ALA A 259 25.67 -10.57 4.00
C ALA A 259 26.97 -11.00 3.31
N GLY A 260 28.08 -10.95 4.04
CA GLY A 260 29.39 -11.39 3.56
C GLY A 260 29.72 -12.81 4.05
N GLY A 261 30.33 -13.62 3.19
CA GLY A 261 30.72 -14.97 3.59
C GLY A 261 31.38 -15.75 2.46
N LYS A 262 31.74 -16.99 2.78
CA LYS A 262 32.28 -17.94 1.80
C LYS A 262 31.13 -18.69 1.14
N PHE A 263 30.92 -18.43 -0.14
CA PHE A 263 29.80 -18.96 -0.91
C PHE A 263 30.28 -19.60 -2.21
N ALA A 264 29.38 -20.35 -2.84
CA ALA A 264 29.62 -20.95 -4.16
C ALA A 264 28.42 -20.68 -5.09
N PRO A 265 28.31 -19.46 -5.65
CA PRO A 265 27.34 -19.19 -6.71
C PRO A 265 27.51 -20.18 -7.87
N GLY A 266 26.40 -20.63 -8.45
CA GLY A 266 26.35 -21.63 -9.51
C GLY A 266 26.49 -23.09 -9.08
N SER A 267 26.98 -23.35 -7.86
CA SER A 267 27.26 -24.72 -7.43
C SER A 267 25.98 -25.50 -7.09
N SER A 268 25.74 -26.60 -7.81
CA SER A 268 24.68 -27.57 -7.48
C SER A 268 24.98 -28.43 -6.25
N ARG A 269 26.26 -28.52 -5.83
CA ARG A 269 26.72 -29.31 -4.68
C ARG A 269 26.59 -28.57 -3.36
N TYR A 270 27.16 -27.37 -3.31
CA TYR A 270 27.15 -26.46 -2.16
C TYR A 270 25.97 -25.48 -2.27
N LYS A 271 24.78 -25.97 -1.95
CA LYS A 271 23.56 -25.15 -1.98
C LYS A 271 23.47 -24.24 -0.77
N PHE A 272 22.98 -23.04 -1.00
CA PHE A 272 22.55 -22.14 0.07
C PHE A 272 21.35 -21.34 -0.41
N TYR A 273 20.60 -20.81 0.55
CA TYR A 273 19.33 -20.13 0.36
C TYR A 273 19.38 -18.76 1.00
N VAL A 274 18.71 -17.81 0.37
CA VAL A 274 18.56 -16.43 0.85
C VAL A 274 17.08 -16.18 1.02
N GLY A 275 16.63 -16.23 2.27
CA GLY A 275 15.27 -15.88 2.66
C GLY A 275 15.19 -14.42 3.06
N VAL A 276 14.23 -13.69 2.51
CA VAL A 276 13.98 -12.28 2.84
C VAL A 276 12.60 -12.17 3.44
N ASN A 277 12.55 -11.67 4.67
CA ASN A 277 11.35 -11.51 5.46
C ASN A 277 11.04 -10.02 5.63
N TYR A 278 9.77 -9.68 5.56
CA TYR A 278 9.25 -8.34 5.75
C TYR A 278 8.18 -8.34 6.83
N LYS A 279 8.24 -7.37 7.73
CA LYS A 279 7.17 -7.12 8.70
C LYS A 279 6.88 -5.62 8.73
N GLN A 280 5.66 -5.28 8.35
CA GLN A 280 5.12 -3.94 8.47
C GLN A 280 4.75 -3.66 9.93
N ASP A 281 5.49 -2.80 10.63
CA ASP A 281 5.25 -2.53 12.06
C ASP A 281 4.24 -1.40 12.28
N ALA A 282 3.13 -1.45 11.53
CA ALA A 282 1.98 -0.56 11.73
C ALA A 282 1.11 -1.07 12.90
N GLY A 283 1.65 -1.07 14.12
CA GLY A 283 0.88 -1.33 15.34
C GLY A 283 0.64 -2.80 15.71
N GLY A 284 1.57 -3.71 15.37
CA GLY A 284 1.68 -5.03 16.02
C GLY A 284 0.80 -6.18 15.52
N TYR A 285 -0.09 -5.97 14.53
CA TYR A 285 -1.05 -7.00 14.08
C TYR A 285 -0.71 -7.71 12.76
N LEU A 286 0.24 -7.20 11.96
CA LEU A 286 0.59 -7.83 10.69
C LEU A 286 1.69 -8.89 10.88
N PRO A 287 1.50 -10.11 10.34
CA PRO A 287 2.50 -11.16 10.44
C PRO A 287 3.74 -10.81 9.62
N GLU A 288 4.88 -11.34 10.03
CA GLU A 288 6.07 -11.37 9.16
C GLU A 288 5.76 -12.25 7.94
N VAL A 289 6.07 -11.74 6.75
CA VAL A 289 5.85 -12.42 5.46
C VAL A 289 7.17 -12.64 4.74
N VAL A 290 7.29 -13.79 4.07
CA VAL A 290 8.44 -14.07 3.18
C VAL A 290 8.19 -13.35 1.85
N VAL A 291 9.07 -12.43 1.48
CA VAL A 291 8.97 -11.61 0.27
C VAL A 291 9.99 -12.00 -0.81
N GLY A 292 10.97 -12.82 -0.45
CA GLY A 292 11.92 -13.39 -1.38
C GLY A 292 12.52 -14.68 -0.87
N GLU A 293 12.68 -15.65 -1.77
CA GLU A 293 13.40 -16.89 -1.51
C GLU A 293 14.29 -17.15 -2.73
N PHE A 294 15.59 -16.98 -2.55
CA PHE A 294 16.59 -17.14 -3.60
C PHE A 294 17.53 -18.28 -3.25
N HIS A 295 18.17 -18.84 -4.27
CA HIS A 295 19.21 -19.83 -4.09
C HIS A 295 20.35 -19.58 -5.06
N ASN A 296 21.47 -20.22 -4.79
CA ASN A 296 22.73 -20.00 -5.48
C ASN A 296 22.80 -20.52 -6.92
N THR A 297 21.71 -20.98 -7.52
CA THR A 297 21.68 -21.46 -8.91
C THR A 297 20.50 -20.84 -9.65
N LYS A 298 20.67 -20.45 -10.92
CA LYS A 298 19.53 -20.05 -11.73
C LYS A 298 18.82 -21.32 -12.16
N ARG A 299 17.59 -21.54 -11.67
CA ARG A 299 16.72 -22.56 -12.29
C ARG A 299 16.48 -22.11 -13.72
N GLU A 300 16.74 -22.95 -14.72
CA GLU A 300 16.16 -22.70 -16.04
C GLU A 300 14.64 -22.56 -15.85
N TYR A 301 14.10 -21.43 -16.28
CA TYR A 301 12.66 -21.27 -16.36
C TYR A 301 12.19 -22.30 -17.39
N ASN A 302 11.62 -23.42 -16.93
CA ASN A 302 10.97 -24.40 -17.78
C ASN A 302 9.48 -24.04 -17.85
N PRO A 303 9.02 -23.32 -18.91
CA PRO A 303 7.61 -22.99 -19.08
C PRO A 303 6.74 -24.25 -19.17
N GLN A 304 7.26 -25.38 -19.66
CA GLN A 304 6.55 -26.66 -19.71
C GLN A 304 6.33 -27.29 -18.32
N ALA A 305 7.25 -27.14 -17.36
CA ALA A 305 7.06 -27.66 -16.00
C ALA A 305 6.07 -26.79 -15.20
N ALA A 306 6.08 -25.47 -15.42
CA ALA A 306 5.07 -24.56 -14.90
C ALA A 306 3.70 -24.80 -15.57
N ALA A 307 3.67 -25.12 -16.86
CA ALA A 307 2.44 -25.47 -17.59
C ALA A 307 1.92 -26.87 -17.25
N ALA A 308 2.78 -27.86 -16.98
CA ALA A 308 2.36 -29.22 -16.59
C ALA A 308 1.82 -29.29 -15.15
N GLN A 309 2.21 -28.34 -14.29
CA GLN A 309 1.61 -28.14 -12.96
C GLN A 309 0.41 -27.17 -12.99
N ALA A 310 0.20 -26.47 -14.12
CA ALA A 310 -0.92 -25.55 -14.36
C ALA A 310 -1.94 -26.06 -15.40
N ALA A 311 -1.75 -27.24 -15.97
CA ALA A 311 -2.67 -27.86 -16.93
C ALA A 311 -3.52 -28.92 -16.21
N PRO A 312 -4.84 -28.71 -16.05
CA PRO A 312 -5.73 -29.84 -15.93
C PRO A 312 -5.76 -30.58 -17.26
N ALA A 313 -5.73 -31.91 -17.20
CA ALA A 313 -5.92 -32.79 -18.34
C ALA A 313 -7.15 -32.34 -19.16
N ALA A 314 -6.91 -31.89 -20.39
CA ALA A 314 -7.96 -31.52 -21.31
C ALA A 314 -8.54 -32.80 -21.94
N THR A 315 -9.72 -33.20 -21.49
CA THR A 315 -10.64 -33.98 -22.32
C THR A 315 -11.70 -33.02 -22.84
N GLN A 316 -11.76 -32.89 -24.16
CA GLN A 316 -12.71 -32.05 -24.87
C GLN A 316 -14.13 -32.60 -24.75
N THR A 317 -15.10 -31.74 -24.49
CA THR A 317 -16.43 -31.76 -25.13
C THR A 317 -17.21 -30.49 -24.77
N ALA A 318 -17.63 -29.75 -25.79
CA ALA A 318 -18.68 -28.71 -25.73
C ALA A 318 -19.96 -29.30 -26.38
N PRO A 319 -21.18 -28.68 -26.32
CA PRO A 319 -21.50 -27.30 -25.91
C PRO A 319 -22.78 -27.08 -25.06
N ALA A 320 -22.83 -25.87 -24.48
CA ALA A 320 -23.96 -24.97 -24.13
C ALA A 320 -25.33 -25.50 -23.63
N THR A 321 -25.74 -25.02 -22.44
CA THR A 321 -27.14 -24.64 -22.13
C THR A 321 -27.17 -23.43 -21.18
N GLN A 322 -27.70 -22.30 -21.64
CA GLN A 322 -28.14 -21.18 -20.81
C GLN A 322 -29.57 -21.47 -20.31
N ALA A 323 -29.85 -21.20 -19.02
CA ALA A 323 -31.15 -20.71 -18.48
C ALA A 323 -31.14 -20.76 -16.92
N PRO A 324 -32.04 -20.06 -16.21
CA PRO A 324 -32.52 -18.68 -16.35
C PRO A 324 -32.30 -17.85 -15.05
N ALA A 325 -32.42 -16.52 -15.14
CA ALA A 325 -32.37 -15.61 -13.99
C ALA A 325 -33.65 -15.65 -13.13
N PRO A 326 -33.55 -15.53 -11.79
CA PRO A 326 -34.66 -15.10 -10.95
C PRO A 326 -34.55 -13.63 -10.51
N ALA A 327 -35.71 -12.99 -10.59
CA ALA A 327 -36.22 -11.73 -10.04
C ALA A 327 -35.37 -10.87 -9.07
N GLN A 328 -35.48 -9.56 -9.32
CA GLN A 328 -34.82 -8.42 -8.70
C GLN A 328 -35.12 -8.25 -7.20
N SER A 329 -34.04 -8.30 -6.42
CA SER A 329 -33.86 -7.46 -5.22
C SER A 329 -32.85 -6.39 -5.63
N GLY A 330 -33.11 -5.10 -5.38
CA GLY A 330 -32.15 -4.04 -5.73
C GLY A 330 -30.77 -4.36 -5.16
N GLU A 331 -29.72 -4.26 -5.97
CA GLU A 331 -28.34 -4.54 -5.52
C GLU A 331 -27.97 -3.60 -4.36
N GLY A 332 -27.43 -4.15 -3.27
CA GLY A 332 -27.05 -3.37 -2.11
C GLY A 332 -25.66 -2.73 -2.25
N PRO A 333 -25.23 -1.93 -1.25
CA PRO A 333 -24.00 -1.16 -1.30
C PRO A 333 -22.72 -1.98 -1.56
N LEU A 334 -22.64 -3.24 -1.16
CA LEU A 334 -21.50 -4.14 -1.37
C LEU A 334 -21.46 -4.69 -2.80
N ALA A 335 -22.59 -5.09 -3.36
CA ALA A 335 -22.72 -5.54 -4.74
C ALA A 335 -22.49 -4.39 -5.75
N LEU A 336 -22.91 -3.17 -5.39
CA LEU A 336 -22.67 -1.97 -6.19
C LEU A 336 -21.23 -1.44 -6.05
N GLY A 337 -20.52 -1.84 -5.00
CA GLY A 337 -19.18 -1.35 -4.66
C GLY A 337 -19.16 0.05 -4.05
N GLN A 338 -20.30 0.48 -3.47
CA GLN A 338 -20.45 1.73 -2.72
C GLN A 338 -19.84 1.62 -1.30
N GLN A 339 -19.72 0.39 -0.79
CA GLN A 339 -19.01 0.07 0.45
C GLN A 339 -18.02 -1.07 0.16
N TYR A 340 -16.83 -1.03 0.76
CA TYR A 340 -15.81 -2.07 0.63
C TYR A 340 -15.60 -2.78 1.96
N LEU A 341 -15.67 -4.10 1.97
CA LEU A 341 -15.27 -4.94 3.09
C LEU A 341 -13.76 -5.10 3.03
N ASN A 342 -13.05 -4.78 4.10
CA ASN A 342 -11.62 -4.94 4.19
C ASN A 342 -11.27 -6.18 5.04
N PRO A 343 -10.61 -7.21 4.48
CA PRO A 343 -10.22 -8.44 5.18
C PRO A 343 -9.26 -8.24 6.36
N VAL A 344 -8.77 -7.03 6.58
CA VAL A 344 -8.01 -6.63 7.78
C VAL A 344 -8.94 -6.43 8.99
N PHE A 345 -10.20 -6.04 8.78
CA PHE A 345 -11.14 -5.79 9.88
C PHE A 345 -11.97 -7.04 10.19
N PRO A 346 -11.96 -7.55 11.45
CA PRO A 346 -12.71 -8.75 11.82
C PRO A 346 -14.21 -8.69 11.50
N ALA A 347 -14.83 -7.51 11.60
CA ALA A 347 -16.25 -7.31 11.26
C ALA A 347 -16.52 -7.52 9.76
N ASP A 348 -15.59 -7.15 8.90
CA ASP A 348 -15.71 -7.32 7.45
C ASP A 348 -15.42 -8.77 7.05
N VAL A 349 -14.43 -9.40 7.70
CA VAL A 349 -14.13 -10.83 7.53
C VAL A 349 -15.33 -11.69 7.89
N GLU A 350 -16.03 -11.36 8.97
CA GLU A 350 -17.28 -12.04 9.36
C GLU A 350 -18.29 -12.06 8.22
N ILE A 351 -18.53 -10.92 7.59
CA ILE A 351 -19.48 -10.77 6.47
C ILE A 351 -19.00 -11.59 5.25
N ILE A 352 -17.70 -11.58 4.94
CA ILE A 352 -17.13 -12.38 3.85
C ILE A 352 -17.26 -13.88 4.13
N GLN A 353 -16.96 -14.33 5.35
CA GLN A 353 -17.05 -15.72 5.76
C GLN A 353 -18.49 -16.22 5.76
N ILE A 354 -19.45 -15.42 6.23
CA ILE A 354 -20.88 -15.70 6.13
C ILE A 354 -21.24 -15.92 4.66
N ARG A 355 -20.84 -15.00 3.78
CA ARG A 355 -21.22 -15.09 2.38
C ARG A 355 -20.59 -16.29 1.66
N LEU A 356 -19.31 -16.57 1.89
CA LEU A 356 -18.65 -17.76 1.34
C LEU A 356 -19.25 -19.06 1.91
N LYS A 357 -19.79 -19.03 3.13
CA LYS A 357 -20.47 -20.17 3.75
C LYS A 357 -21.86 -20.39 3.16
N ASP A 358 -22.61 -19.33 2.90
CA ASP A 358 -23.92 -19.38 2.23
C ASP A 358 -23.80 -19.98 0.82
N LEU A 359 -22.67 -19.74 0.14
CA LEU A 359 -22.34 -20.34 -1.16
C LEU A 359 -21.81 -21.78 -1.06
N GLY A 360 -21.69 -22.34 0.15
CA GLY A 360 -21.17 -23.69 0.39
C GLY A 360 -19.66 -23.84 0.20
N LEU A 361 -18.92 -22.73 0.06
CA LEU A 361 -17.48 -22.71 -0.21
C LEU A 361 -16.64 -22.66 1.06
N TYR A 362 -17.20 -22.13 2.15
CA TYR A 362 -16.54 -22.05 3.46
C TYR A 362 -17.19 -23.01 4.48
N THR A 363 -16.46 -24.06 4.87
CA THR A 363 -16.93 -25.06 5.83
C THR A 363 -16.47 -24.80 7.28
N GLY A 364 -15.67 -23.75 7.48
CA GLY A 364 -15.15 -23.37 8.79
C GLY A 364 -16.19 -22.73 9.72
N LYS A 365 -15.76 -22.46 10.95
CA LYS A 365 -16.47 -21.55 11.85
C LYS A 365 -16.30 -20.11 11.35
N ILE A 366 -17.33 -19.29 11.51
CA ILE A 366 -17.19 -17.84 11.33
C ILE A 366 -16.44 -17.34 12.57
N ASP A 367 -15.13 -17.19 12.42
CA ASP A 367 -14.18 -16.84 13.48
C ASP A 367 -13.63 -15.42 13.32
N ARG A 368 -14.05 -14.71 12.27
CA ARG A 368 -13.63 -13.33 11.95
C ARG A 368 -12.15 -13.21 11.57
N ASP A 369 -11.49 -14.33 11.33
CA ASP A 369 -10.10 -14.39 10.91
C ASP A 369 -10.02 -14.71 9.42
N PHE A 370 -9.33 -13.86 8.65
CA PHE A 370 -9.13 -14.13 7.22
C PHE A 370 -8.01 -15.16 7.04
N GLY A 371 -8.24 -16.37 7.54
CA GLY A 371 -7.25 -17.44 7.66
C GLY A 371 -7.13 -18.31 6.40
N PRO A 372 -6.35 -19.40 6.47
CA PRO A 372 -6.16 -20.33 5.35
C PRO A 372 -7.46 -20.93 4.81
N LEU A 373 -8.44 -21.21 5.68
CA LEU A 373 -9.74 -21.75 5.27
C LEU A 373 -10.57 -20.72 4.50
N THR A 374 -10.56 -19.44 4.94
CA THR A 374 -11.26 -18.35 4.24
C THR A 374 -10.60 -18.05 2.91
N ARG A 375 -9.25 -18.05 2.83
CA ARG A 375 -8.51 -17.94 1.57
C ARG A 375 -8.82 -19.08 0.61
N LYS A 376 -8.87 -20.32 1.09
CA LYS A 376 -9.23 -21.48 0.27
C LYS A 376 -10.65 -21.37 -0.28
N ALA A 377 -11.60 -20.90 0.53
CA ALA A 377 -12.97 -20.65 0.09
C ALA A 377 -13.05 -19.50 -0.94
N LEU A 378 -12.27 -18.43 -0.74
CA LEU A 378 -12.16 -17.34 -1.71
C LEU A 378 -11.55 -17.80 -3.04
N ASP A 379 -10.52 -18.64 -3.01
CA ASP A 379 -9.90 -19.19 -4.21
C ASP A 379 -10.87 -20.08 -4.99
N ALA A 380 -11.70 -20.86 -4.29
CA ALA A 380 -12.75 -21.66 -4.90
C ALA A 380 -13.81 -20.76 -5.57
N PHE A 381 -14.23 -19.69 -4.88
CA PHE A 381 -15.14 -18.69 -5.44
C PHE A 381 -14.54 -18.04 -6.71
N ASN A 382 -13.33 -17.52 -6.61
CA ASN A 382 -12.65 -16.84 -7.72
C ASN A 382 -12.49 -17.78 -8.92
N GLN A 383 -12.17 -19.06 -8.68
CA GLN A 383 -12.08 -20.07 -9.73
C GLN A 383 -13.43 -20.35 -10.41
N GLN A 384 -14.54 -20.42 -9.65
CA GLN A 384 -15.87 -20.62 -10.21
C GLN A 384 -16.33 -19.44 -11.09
N HIS A 385 -15.85 -18.23 -10.80
CA HIS A 385 -16.25 -16.99 -11.46
C HIS A 385 -15.21 -16.42 -12.45
N GLY A 386 -14.13 -17.17 -12.75
CA GLY A 386 -13.10 -16.72 -13.69
C GLY A 386 -12.26 -15.53 -13.20
N LEU A 387 -12.16 -15.33 -11.88
CA LEU A 387 -11.43 -14.24 -11.23
C LEU A 387 -10.03 -14.68 -10.76
N PRO A 388 -9.06 -13.77 -10.61
CA PRO A 388 -7.71 -14.09 -10.11
C PRO A 388 -7.70 -14.68 -8.70
N LYS A 389 -6.89 -15.72 -8.46
CA LYS A 389 -6.75 -16.38 -7.15
C LYS A 389 -6.00 -15.51 -6.14
N GLY A 390 -6.28 -15.72 -4.85
CA GLY A 390 -5.51 -15.19 -3.72
C GLY A 390 -5.69 -13.72 -3.40
N GLN A 391 -6.59 -13.02 -4.08
CA GLN A 391 -6.77 -11.57 -3.92
C GLN A 391 -8.22 -11.24 -3.57
N TRP A 392 -8.42 -10.60 -2.42
CA TRP A 392 -9.64 -9.87 -2.15
C TRP A 392 -9.57 -8.50 -2.86
N SER A 393 -10.58 -8.16 -3.64
CA SER A 393 -10.63 -6.92 -4.41
C SER A 393 -12.06 -6.46 -4.59
N MET A 394 -12.27 -5.21 -5.01
CA MET A 394 -13.61 -4.70 -5.28
C MET A 394 -14.36 -5.54 -6.34
N GLY A 395 -13.66 -6.02 -7.38
CA GLY A 395 -14.26 -6.89 -8.39
C GLY A 395 -14.74 -8.22 -7.81
N VAL A 396 -13.95 -8.81 -6.91
CA VAL A 396 -14.28 -10.06 -6.21
C VAL A 396 -15.45 -9.84 -5.23
N GLN A 397 -15.46 -8.74 -4.49
CA GLN A 397 -16.58 -8.39 -3.61
C GLN A 397 -17.89 -8.22 -4.38
N LYS A 398 -17.88 -7.42 -5.44
CA LYS A 398 -19.09 -7.17 -6.25
C LYS A 398 -19.66 -8.48 -6.80
N ALA A 399 -18.78 -9.37 -7.29
CA ALA A 399 -19.19 -10.70 -7.74
C ALA A 399 -19.73 -11.56 -6.58
N LEU A 400 -19.09 -11.53 -5.41
CA LEU A 400 -19.48 -12.33 -4.25
C LEU A 400 -20.86 -11.94 -3.70
N PHE A 401 -21.17 -10.63 -3.72
CA PHE A 401 -22.43 -10.07 -3.21
C PHE A 401 -23.49 -9.82 -4.30
N GLN A 402 -23.21 -10.17 -5.56
CA GLN A 402 -24.17 -9.98 -6.65
C GLN A 402 -25.50 -10.68 -6.35
N GLY A 403 -26.61 -9.95 -6.53
CA GLY A 403 -27.97 -10.47 -6.34
C GLY A 403 -28.38 -10.74 -4.88
N THR A 404 -27.58 -10.32 -3.89
CA THR A 404 -27.91 -10.51 -2.46
C THR A 404 -28.74 -9.40 -1.85
N GLY A 405 -28.83 -8.24 -2.51
CA GLY A 405 -29.37 -7.01 -1.92
C GLY A 405 -28.46 -6.36 -0.88
N GLN A 406 -27.23 -6.85 -0.71
CA GLN A 406 -26.20 -6.27 0.15
C GLN A 406 -25.13 -5.53 -0.61
#